data_AF-A0A7C5CYF9-F1
#
_entry.id   AF-A0A7C5CYF9-F1
#
_cell.length_a   1.000
_cell.length_b   1.000
_cell.length_c   1.000
_cell.angle_alpha   90.00
_cell.angle_beta   90.00
_cell.angle_gamma   90.00
#
_symmetry.space_group_name_H-M   'P 1'
#
loop_
_entity.id
_entity.type
_entity.pdbx_description
1 polymer ?
#
loop_
_entity_poly.entity_id
_entity_poly.type
_entity_poly.pdbx_seq_one_letter_code
_entity_poly.pdbx_strand_id
1 'polypeptide(L)'
;ALIRCAVRLGGMSANCTPSQLNALSTFGHYVGLAFQVIDDILDVTQTSETLGKTAGKDVKAGKATYPSILGLEKSKKIAARLTAKAFSALEGFGDRAMPLLELGRFLLCRSY
;
A
#
# COMPACT_ATOMS: atom_id res chain seq x y z
N ALA A 1 1.83 -2.22 -9.28
CA ALA A 1 1.85 -3.39 -10.19
C ALA A 1 2.78 -4.51 -9.71
N LEU A 2 4.03 -4.19 -9.34
CA LEU A 2 5.03 -5.19 -8.94
C LEU A 2 4.69 -5.94 -7.64
N ILE A 3 4.15 -5.27 -6.61
CA ILE A 3 3.72 -5.92 -5.36
C ILE A 3 2.69 -7.04 -5.63
N ARG A 4 1.66 -6.75 -6.43
CA ARG A 4 0.67 -7.76 -6.86
C ARG A 4 1.33 -8.95 -7.57
N CYS A 5 2.28 -8.67 -8.46
CA CYS A 5 3.02 -9.72 -9.18
C CYS A 5 3.77 -10.63 -8.20
N ALA A 6 4.55 -10.05 -7.28
CA ALA A 6 5.34 -10.79 -6.30
C ALA A 6 4.48 -11.71 -5.43
N VAL A 7 3.37 -11.19 -4.87
CA VAL A 7 2.46 -11.99 -4.04
C VAL A 7 1.80 -13.10 -4.86
N ARG A 8 1.38 -12.81 -6.10
CA ARG A 8 0.74 -13.80 -6.97
C ARG A 8 1.71 -14.90 -7.38
N LEU A 9 2.96 -14.57 -7.70
CA LEU A 9 4.00 -15.56 -8.01
C LEU A 9 4.24 -16.52 -6.85
N GLY A 10 4.36 -16.01 -5.62
CA GLY A 10 4.47 -16.84 -4.43
C GLY A 10 3.26 -17.79 -4.26
N GLY A 11 2.05 -17.29 -4.49
CA GLY A 11 0.84 -18.12 -4.48
C GLY A 11 0.83 -19.21 -5.55
N MET A 12 1.34 -18.90 -6.76
CA MET A 12 1.45 -19.88 -7.85
C MET A 12 2.47 -20.98 -7.53
N SER A 13 3.63 -20.62 -6.99
CA SER A 13 4.64 -21.59 -6.54
C SER A 13 4.14 -22.51 -5.41
N ALA A 14 3.20 -22.02 -4.60
CA ALA A 14 2.56 -22.79 -3.54
C ALA A 14 1.31 -23.57 -3.99
N ASN A 15 1.01 -23.62 -5.31
CA ASN A 15 -0.17 -24.27 -5.87
C ASN A 15 -1.50 -23.78 -5.26
N CYS A 16 -1.61 -22.48 -4.99
CA CYS A 16 -2.86 -21.89 -4.51
C CYS A 16 -4.02 -22.16 -5.47
N THR A 17 -5.19 -22.42 -4.90
CA THR A 17 -6.45 -22.51 -5.67
C THR A 17 -6.74 -21.19 -6.40
N PRO A 18 -7.58 -21.19 -7.44
CA PRO A 18 -7.98 -19.96 -8.14
C PRO A 18 -8.54 -18.88 -7.20
N SER A 19 -9.33 -19.28 -6.20
CA SER A 19 -9.89 -18.37 -5.18
C SER A 19 -8.79 -17.72 -4.33
N GLN A 20 -7.83 -18.52 -3.85
CA GLN A 20 -6.68 -18.03 -3.09
C GLN A 20 -5.80 -17.09 -3.93
N LEU A 21 -5.53 -17.44 -5.20
CA LEU A 21 -4.79 -16.55 -6.11
C LEU A 21 -5.51 -15.22 -6.36
N ASN A 22 -6.84 -15.25 -6.46
CA ASN A 22 -7.64 -14.03 -6.59
C ASN A 22 -7.56 -13.16 -5.34
N ALA A 23 -7.70 -13.77 -4.15
CA ALA A 23 -7.55 -13.10 -2.87
C ALA A 23 -6.15 -12.45 -2.71
N LEU A 24 -5.09 -13.19 -3.02
CA LEU A 24 -3.71 -12.67 -3.05
C LEU A 24 -3.51 -11.52 -4.06
N SER A 25 -4.18 -11.60 -5.20
CA SER A 25 -4.13 -10.55 -6.23
C SER A 25 -4.85 -9.28 -5.79
N THR A 26 -5.99 -9.42 -5.13
CA THR A 26 -6.75 -8.32 -4.53
C THR A 26 -5.94 -7.66 -3.41
N PHE A 27 -5.34 -8.46 -2.51
CA PHE A 27 -4.43 -7.97 -1.49
C PHE A 27 -3.29 -7.16 -2.11
N GLY A 28 -2.51 -7.75 -3.02
CA GLY A 28 -1.35 -7.08 -3.61
C GLY A 28 -1.70 -5.85 -4.45
N HIS A 29 -2.89 -5.79 -5.03
CA HIS A 29 -3.41 -4.60 -5.71
C HIS A 29 -3.65 -3.46 -4.72
N TYR A 30 -4.43 -3.71 -3.66
CA TYR A 30 -4.79 -2.68 -2.69
C TYR A 30 -3.62 -2.25 -1.81
N VAL A 31 -2.74 -3.17 -1.39
CA VAL A 31 -1.50 -2.81 -0.69
C VAL A 31 -0.64 -1.91 -1.58
N GLY A 32 -0.46 -2.25 -2.85
CA GLY A 32 0.35 -1.43 -3.75
C GLY A 32 -0.21 -0.03 -3.98
N LEU A 33 -1.54 0.10 -4.06
CA LEU A 33 -2.20 1.41 -4.13
C LEU A 33 -2.07 2.20 -2.83
N ALA A 34 -2.34 1.55 -1.68
CA ALA A 34 -2.20 2.19 -0.38
C ALA A 34 -0.78 2.68 -0.14
N PHE A 35 0.22 1.88 -0.52
CA PHE A 35 1.64 2.25 -0.43
C PHE A 35 1.95 3.53 -1.20
N GLN A 36 1.46 3.68 -2.43
CA GLN A 36 1.68 4.90 -3.21
C GLN A 36 1.00 6.12 -2.58
N VAL A 37 -0.24 5.98 -2.10
CA VAL A 37 -0.96 7.09 -1.44
C VAL A 37 -0.23 7.55 -0.19
N ILE A 38 0.31 6.60 0.59
CA ILE A 38 1.06 6.90 1.82
C ILE A 38 2.40 7.54 1.47
N ASP A 39 3.10 7.07 0.43
CA ASP A 39 4.34 7.68 -0.06
C ASP A 39 4.11 9.15 -0.48
N ASP A 40 3.03 9.42 -1.22
CA ASP A 40 2.61 10.78 -1.59
C ASP A 40 2.29 11.65 -0.36
N ILE A 41 1.69 11.07 0.69
CA ILE A 41 1.41 11.77 1.95
C ILE A 41 2.72 12.10 2.66
N LEU A 42 3.65 11.15 2.75
CA LEU A 42 4.92 11.36 3.44
C LEU A 42 5.76 12.44 2.73
N ASP A 43 5.78 12.47 1.40
CA ASP A 43 6.52 13.49 0.62
C ASP A 43 6.06 14.93 0.93
N VAL A 44 4.80 15.11 1.33
CA VAL A 44 4.24 16.41 1.70
C VAL A 44 4.25 16.70 3.20
N THR A 45 4.28 15.69 4.07
CA THR A 45 4.23 15.88 5.54
C THR A 45 5.58 15.82 6.24
N GLN A 46 6.53 15.04 5.73
CA GLN A 46 7.82 14.88 6.40
C GLN A 46 8.80 15.97 5.99
N THR A 47 9.66 16.39 6.92
CA THR A 47 10.76 17.30 6.61
C THR A 47 11.84 16.56 5.80
N SER A 48 12.68 17.30 5.09
CA SER A 48 13.71 16.71 4.23
C SER A 48 14.70 15.81 5.00
N GLU A 49 14.83 15.99 6.32
CA GLU A 49 15.70 15.16 7.16
C GLU A 49 15.15 13.75 7.40
N THR A 50 13.82 13.56 7.43
CA THR A 50 13.20 12.25 7.80
C THR A 50 13.09 11.28 6.63
N LEU A 51 12.94 11.80 5.40
CA LEU A 51 12.82 10.99 4.18
C LEU A 51 14.16 10.64 3.51
N GLY A 52 15.27 11.24 3.93
CA GLY A 52 16.56 11.14 3.24
C GLY A 52 16.54 11.74 1.82
N LYS A 53 15.54 12.57 1.50
CA LYS A 53 15.33 13.28 0.22
C LYS A 53 14.73 14.65 0.51
N THR A 54 14.91 15.60 -0.41
CA THR A 54 14.27 16.93 -0.33
C THR A 54 12.75 16.80 -0.31
N ALA A 55 12.11 17.13 0.81
CA ALA A 55 10.66 17.14 0.96
C ALA A 55 10.00 18.14 -0.01
N GLY A 56 8.77 17.85 -0.45
CA GLY A 56 8.03 18.68 -1.40
C GLY A 56 8.58 18.67 -2.82
N LYS A 57 9.34 17.62 -3.20
CA LYS A 57 9.87 17.46 -4.55
C LYS A 57 8.72 17.34 -5.56
N ASP A 58 7.64 16.66 -5.21
CA ASP A 58 6.50 16.46 -6.12
C ASP A 58 5.70 17.75 -6.33
N VAL A 59 5.59 18.60 -5.32
CA VAL A 59 4.99 19.95 -5.45
C VAL A 59 5.82 20.83 -6.36
N LYS A 60 7.16 20.82 -6.20
CA LYS A 60 8.08 21.59 -7.06
C LYS A 60 8.12 21.06 -8.50
N ALA A 61 7.85 19.78 -8.72
CA ALA A 61 7.81 19.16 -10.04
C ALA A 61 6.44 19.26 -10.74
N GLY A 62 5.43 19.88 -10.10
CA GLY A 62 4.07 19.97 -10.66
C GLY A 62 3.39 18.61 -10.83
N LYS A 63 3.79 17.61 -10.04
CA LYS A 63 3.28 16.25 -10.15
C LYS A 63 1.90 16.15 -9.51
N ALA A 64 0.98 15.50 -10.21
CA ALA A 64 -0.34 15.18 -9.68
C ALA A 64 -0.23 14.04 -8.65
N THR A 65 -0.34 14.37 -7.36
CA THR A 65 -0.30 13.43 -6.23
C THR A 65 -1.64 13.43 -5.52
N TYR A 66 -1.90 12.42 -4.68
CA TYR A 66 -3.16 12.36 -3.93
C TYR A 66 -3.40 13.61 -3.08
N PRO A 67 -2.45 14.07 -2.24
CA PRO A 67 -2.62 15.29 -1.46
C PRO A 67 -2.79 16.55 -2.32
N SER A 68 -2.13 16.67 -3.48
CA SER A 68 -2.25 17.88 -4.31
C SER A 68 -3.62 17.99 -5.01
N ILE A 69 -4.25 16.87 -5.35
CA ILE A 69 -5.56 16.85 -6.01
C ILE A 69 -6.72 16.88 -5.00
N LEU A 70 -6.62 16.10 -3.92
CA LEU A 70 -7.75 15.83 -3.01
C LEU A 70 -7.62 16.49 -1.64
N GLY A 71 -6.42 16.99 -1.31
CA GLY A 71 -6.07 17.45 0.03
C GLY A 71 -5.65 16.32 0.97
N LEU A 72 -4.78 16.64 1.92
CA LEU A 72 -4.14 15.70 2.84
C LEU A 72 -5.14 14.80 3.59
N GLU A 73 -6.20 15.38 4.15
CA GLU A 73 -7.17 14.63 4.96
C GLU A 73 -7.97 13.62 4.14
N LYS A 74 -8.33 13.94 2.89
CA LYS A 74 -8.99 12.97 2.00
C LYS A 74 -8.03 11.86 1.60
N SER A 75 -6.76 12.18 1.34
CA SER A 75 -5.71 11.20 1.03
C SER A 75 -5.52 10.20 2.16
N LYS A 76 -5.47 10.66 3.43
CA LYS A 76 -5.40 9.77 4.61
C LYS A 76 -6.60 8.81 4.69
N LYS A 77 -7.82 9.30 4.45
CA LYS A 77 -9.03 8.46 4.42
C LYS A 77 -8.97 7.43 3.29
N ILE A 78 -8.44 7.80 2.13
CA ILE A 78 -8.26 6.88 1.01
C ILE A 78 -7.24 5.80 1.35
N ALA A 79 -6.09 6.17 1.93
CA ALA A 79 -5.08 5.22 2.40
C ALA A 79 -5.69 4.22 3.38
N ALA A 80 -6.39 4.68 4.42
CA ALA A 80 -7.04 3.81 5.39
C ALA A 80 -8.04 2.83 4.75
N ARG A 81 -8.86 3.30 3.81
CA ARG A 81 -9.82 2.46 3.09
C ARG A 81 -9.14 1.41 2.21
N LEU A 82 -8.06 1.77 1.53
CA LEU A 82 -7.31 0.83 0.70
C LEU A 82 -6.61 -0.24 1.55
N THR A 83 -6.03 0.17 2.69
CA THR A 83 -5.45 -0.74 3.68
C THR A 83 -6.48 -1.75 4.20
N ALA A 84 -7.67 -1.28 4.57
CA ALA A 84 -8.74 -2.17 5.02
C ALA A 84 -9.14 -3.19 3.95
N LYS A 85 -9.32 -2.74 2.69
CA LYS A 85 -9.62 -3.63 1.56
C LYS A 85 -8.52 -4.66 1.29
N ALA A 86 -7.26 -4.28 1.48
CA ALA A 86 -6.15 -5.21 1.36
C ALA A 86 -6.26 -6.33 2.41
N PHE A 87 -6.40 -5.98 3.69
CA PHE A 87 -6.45 -6.97 4.76
C PHE A 87 -7.70 -7.85 4.71
N SER A 88 -8.87 -7.30 4.36
CA SER A 88 -10.06 -8.12 4.18
C SER A 88 -9.93 -9.14 3.06
N ALA A 89 -9.12 -8.87 2.04
CA ALA A 89 -8.85 -9.85 0.98
C ALA A 89 -8.12 -11.10 1.50
N LEU A 90 -7.50 -11.04 2.68
CA LEU A 90 -6.75 -12.13 3.28
C LEU A 90 -7.55 -12.93 4.32
N GLU A 91 -8.76 -12.51 4.70
CA GLU A 91 -9.56 -13.16 5.76
C GLU A 91 -9.76 -14.67 5.52
N GLY A 92 -9.95 -15.09 4.26
CA GLY A 92 -10.13 -16.50 3.88
C GLY A 92 -8.90 -17.39 4.09
N PHE A 93 -7.73 -16.84 4.42
CA PHE A 93 -6.52 -17.61 4.75
C PHE A 93 -6.41 -17.92 6.25
N GLY A 94 -7.20 -17.27 7.11
CA GLY A 94 -7.10 -17.37 8.57
C GLY A 94 -5.70 -17.02 9.08
N ASP A 95 -5.22 -17.75 10.08
CA ASP A 95 -3.92 -17.51 10.73
C ASP A 95 -2.73 -17.59 9.77
N ARG A 96 -2.86 -18.33 8.66
CA ARG A 96 -1.81 -18.41 7.63
C ARG A 96 -1.56 -17.09 6.92
N ALA A 97 -2.49 -16.13 7.02
CA ALA A 97 -2.31 -14.81 6.45
C ALA A 97 -1.37 -13.90 7.27
N MET A 98 -1.04 -14.29 8.50
CA MET A 98 -0.33 -13.44 9.45
C MET A 98 0.95 -12.81 8.87
N PRO A 99 1.85 -13.54 8.16
CA PRO A 99 3.04 -12.94 7.59
C PRO A 99 2.76 -11.83 6.57
N LEU A 100 1.69 -11.99 5.75
CA LEU A 100 1.29 -10.96 4.78
C LEU A 100 0.60 -9.77 5.46
N LEU A 101 -0.14 -10.02 6.55
CA LEU A 101 -0.74 -8.95 7.36
C LEU A 101 0.35 -8.11 8.04
N GLU A 102 1.35 -8.75 8.63
CA GLU A 102 2.50 -8.08 9.25
C GLU A 102 3.30 -7.29 8.22
N LEU A 103 3.62 -7.88 7.07
CA LEU A 103 4.29 -7.19 5.98
C LEU A 103 3.47 -5.98 5.49
N GLY A 104 2.16 -6.16 5.30
CA GLY A 104 1.28 -5.08 4.91
C GLY A 104 1.22 -3.96 5.95
N ARG A 105 1.17 -4.30 7.25
CA ARG A 105 1.27 -3.29 8.33
C ARG A 105 2.61 -2.58 8.31
N PHE A 106 3.72 -3.28 8.12
CA PHE A 106 5.05 -2.69 8.02
C PHE A 106 5.15 -1.71 6.84
N LEU A 107 4.60 -2.07 5.68
CA LEU A 107 4.63 -1.22 4.49
C LEU A 107 3.74 0.02 4.62
N LEU A 108 2.66 -0.04 5.41
CA LEU A 108 1.62 0.99 5.44
C LEU A 108 1.65 1.84 6.73
N CYS A 109 2.10 1.29 7.85
CA CYS A 109 2.36 2.03 9.10
C CYS A 109 3.79 2.59 9.11
N ARG A 110 4.10 3.43 8.12
CA ARG A 110 5.35 4.20 8.10
C ARG A 110 5.07 5.51 8.83
N SER A 111 5.80 5.78 9.91
CA SER A 111 5.57 6.94 10.76
C SER A 111 5.62 8.23 9.96
N TYR A 112 4.56 9.02 10.06
CA TYR A 112 4.44 10.43 9.67
C TYR A 112 5.02 11.33 10.75
#